data_AF-A0AAW8GBE8-F1
#
_entry.id   AF-A0AAW8GBE8-F1
#
_cell.length_a   1.000
_cell.length_b   1.000
_cell.length_c   1.000
_cell.angle_alpha   90.00
_cell.angle_beta   90.00
_cell.angle_gamma   90.00
#
_symmetry.space_group_name_H-M   'P 1'
#
loop_
_entity.id
_entity.type
_entity.pdbx_description
1 polymer ?
#
loop_
_entity_poly.entity_id
_entity_poly.type
_entity_poly.pdbx_seq_one_letter_code
_entity_poly.pdbx_strand_id
1 'polypeptide(L)'
;MNALPRTPELPLDQRGRPLRDLRLSVIEACNFRCGYCMPADKVPDDYGLDAASRLSFDQIETLVRGFARVGVNKLRITGGEPLLRKDLPTLIARLARISGIDDLALTTNGALLARHAQALRDAGLHRITVSLDALDPQRFAQMSGGRGDIATVLRGIDAAHAAGFASLKLNCVVQRGVNEDQVLPLVEHFRGSGHVLRFIEFMDVGTCNDWRAAQVVTSRELRDAIHARWPLHALDAHYRGEVAVRHAFDDGGGEIGFVSSVSAPFCGDCQRARVSADGRLYTCLFSGASTDLRPSLAQGELPLAERLARAVVAPCGSLQRTARPAGPAAAQARGDVPDRRLMRGRRVAHVVDRPGARAAHGAGARQCRAPAGAAGRGLRRVRRLGPALHAPGHRGRTGAGSRREPLQRRHLRMRRTGAGAGPAALRLPTRGCRWRAPGPAQLALASGDGGLAHGVSPGHAAAGRSRRRLSATCTTLAR
;
A
#
# COMPACT_ATOMS: atom_id res chain seq x y z
N MET A 1 -0.84 -46.78 23.77
CA MET A 1 -1.65 -45.58 23.46
C MET A 1 -0.84 -44.73 22.50
N ASN A 2 -1.26 -44.60 21.24
CA ASN A 2 -0.59 -43.66 20.34
C ASN A 2 -0.86 -42.25 20.83
N ALA A 3 0.19 -41.52 21.19
CA ALA A 3 0.07 -40.10 21.46
C ALA A 3 -0.48 -39.43 20.20
N LEU A 4 -1.62 -38.73 20.33
CA LEU A 4 -2.12 -37.86 19.27
C LEU A 4 -0.96 -36.93 18.86
N PRO A 5 -0.63 -36.81 17.56
CA PRO A 5 0.47 -35.96 17.14
C PRO A 5 0.17 -34.55 17.62
N ARG A 6 0.99 -34.05 18.56
CA ARG A 6 0.86 -32.69 19.09
C ARG A 6 0.86 -31.75 17.89
N THR A 7 -0.23 -31.02 17.71
CA THR A 7 -0.26 -29.90 16.75
C THR A 7 0.94 -29.02 17.10
N PRO A 8 1.87 -28.77 16.16
CA PRO A 8 3.09 -28.03 16.48
C PRO A 8 2.68 -26.65 16.99
N GLU A 9 3.09 -26.34 18.22
CA GLU A 9 2.71 -25.12 18.90
C GLU A 9 3.28 -23.93 18.12
N LEU A 10 2.42 -22.95 17.80
CA LEU A 10 2.81 -21.84 16.92
C LEU A 10 3.88 -20.99 17.61
N PRO A 11 4.93 -20.55 16.88
CA PRO A 11 6.03 -19.82 17.49
C PRO A 11 5.57 -18.48 18.05
N LEU A 12 5.85 -18.28 19.34
CA LEU A 12 5.75 -16.98 20.01
C LEU A 12 7.14 -16.36 20.11
N ASP A 13 7.21 -15.04 20.05
CA ASP A 13 8.46 -14.33 20.35
C ASP A 13 8.73 -14.20 21.86
N GLN A 14 9.85 -13.59 22.22
CA GLN A 14 10.28 -13.38 23.60
C GLN A 14 9.31 -12.52 24.47
N ARG A 15 8.29 -11.91 23.86
CA ARG A 15 7.23 -11.16 24.56
C ARG A 15 5.89 -11.90 24.56
N GLY A 16 5.88 -13.17 24.15
CA GLY A 16 4.66 -13.98 24.01
C GLY A 16 3.76 -13.53 22.86
N ARG A 17 4.28 -12.78 21.88
CA ARG A 17 3.50 -12.29 20.73
C ARG A 17 3.52 -13.35 19.62
N PRO A 18 2.36 -13.73 19.04
CA PRO A 18 2.33 -14.63 17.89
C PRO A 18 2.72 -13.89 16.62
N LEU A 19 3.19 -14.63 15.62
CA LEU A 19 3.29 -14.12 14.25
C LEU A 19 1.97 -14.39 13.51
N ARG A 20 1.30 -13.33 13.01
CA ARG A 20 0.01 -13.45 12.28
C ARG A 20 -0.06 -12.64 10.98
N ASP A 21 0.69 -11.54 10.91
CA ASP A 21 0.63 -10.60 9.80
C ASP A 21 1.96 -10.59 9.03
N LEU A 22 1.93 -10.93 7.73
CA LEU A 22 3.07 -10.79 6.83
C LEU A 22 2.90 -9.58 5.91
N ARG A 23 3.89 -8.68 5.90
CA ARG A 23 4.03 -7.62 4.91
C ARG A 23 5.09 -8.00 3.88
N LEU A 24 4.68 -8.24 2.64
CA LEU A 24 5.56 -8.68 1.57
C LEU A 24 5.75 -7.58 0.51
N SER A 25 6.99 -7.11 0.36
CA SER A 25 7.41 -6.30 -0.79
C SER A 25 7.54 -7.21 -2.03
N VAL A 26 6.91 -6.85 -3.14
CA VAL A 26 7.04 -7.58 -4.43
C VAL A 26 7.93 -6.86 -5.45
N ILE A 27 8.27 -5.60 -5.18
CA ILE A 27 9.10 -4.73 -6.01
C ILE A 27 9.56 -3.51 -5.18
N GLU A 28 10.82 -3.08 -5.32
CA GLU A 28 11.33 -1.91 -4.58
C GLU A 28 11.10 -0.58 -5.32
N ALA A 29 10.92 -0.63 -6.65
CA ALA A 29 10.67 0.55 -7.48
C ALA A 29 9.31 1.20 -7.18
N CYS A 30 9.26 2.53 -7.26
CA CYS A 30 8.05 3.35 -7.10
C CYS A 30 7.98 4.42 -8.20
N ASN A 31 6.77 4.75 -8.64
CA ASN A 31 6.50 5.83 -9.59
C ASN A 31 6.40 7.22 -8.93
N PHE A 32 6.26 7.29 -7.60
CA PHE A 32 6.33 8.53 -6.83
C PHE A 32 7.72 8.72 -6.18
N ARG A 33 8.00 9.93 -5.68
CA ARG A 33 9.20 10.26 -4.90
C ARG A 33 8.84 11.02 -3.62
N CYS A 34 7.95 10.44 -2.83
CA CYS A 34 7.43 11.08 -1.62
C CYS A 34 8.56 11.43 -0.65
N GLY A 35 8.62 12.69 -0.20
CA GLY A 35 9.73 13.22 0.60
C GLY A 35 10.00 12.43 1.89
N TYR A 36 8.95 11.89 2.51
CA TYR A 36 9.03 11.10 3.73
C TYR A 36 9.44 9.62 3.53
N CYS A 37 9.63 9.15 2.29
CA CYS A 37 9.77 7.74 1.96
C CYS A 37 10.88 7.44 0.94
N MET A 38 10.80 8.06 -0.25
CA MET A 38 11.75 7.89 -1.35
C MET A 38 12.04 9.27 -1.96
N PRO A 39 12.72 10.16 -1.24
CA PRO A 39 12.94 11.52 -1.70
C PRO A 39 13.89 11.55 -2.92
N ALA A 40 13.59 12.39 -3.91
CA ALA A 40 14.22 12.36 -5.23
C ALA A 40 15.72 12.75 -5.25
N ASP A 41 16.20 13.44 -4.23
CA ASP A 41 17.59 13.82 -4.01
C ASP A 41 18.44 12.67 -3.40
N LYS A 42 17.79 11.69 -2.73
CA LYS A 42 18.48 10.55 -2.10
C LYS A 42 18.26 9.22 -2.82
N VAL A 43 17.20 9.09 -3.61
CA VAL A 43 16.80 7.83 -4.27
C VAL A 43 16.67 8.03 -5.79
N PRO A 44 17.60 7.47 -6.60
CA PRO A 44 17.64 7.70 -8.04
C PRO A 44 16.45 7.07 -8.78
N ASP A 45 16.28 7.41 -10.06
CA ASP A 45 15.10 7.00 -10.83
C ASP A 45 15.12 5.54 -11.30
N ASP A 46 16.32 4.99 -11.50
CA ASP A 46 16.57 3.57 -11.74
C ASP A 46 16.64 2.74 -10.43
N TYR A 47 16.33 3.34 -9.27
CA TYR A 47 16.30 2.60 -8.00
C TYR A 47 15.32 1.43 -8.04
N GLY A 48 15.89 0.23 -7.97
CA GLY A 48 15.17 -1.01 -7.84
C GLY A 48 16.09 -2.20 -8.14
N LEU A 49 15.73 -3.35 -7.59
CA LEU A 49 16.33 -4.62 -7.97
C LEU A 49 16.00 -4.94 -9.44
N ASP A 50 16.92 -5.60 -10.15
CA ASP A 50 16.64 -6.17 -11.46
C ASP A 50 15.60 -7.32 -11.38
N ALA A 51 15.27 -7.95 -12.51
CA ALA A 51 14.27 -9.02 -12.51
C ALA A 51 14.76 -10.31 -11.82
N ALA A 52 16.06 -10.63 -11.90
CA ALA A 52 16.65 -11.85 -11.35
C ALA A 52 16.92 -11.76 -9.84
N SER A 53 17.16 -10.56 -9.32
CA SER A 53 17.43 -10.27 -7.91
C SER A 53 16.16 -10.10 -7.08
N ARG A 54 14.97 -10.16 -7.69
CA ARG A 54 13.68 -10.19 -6.98
C ARG A 54 13.19 -11.62 -6.87
N LEU A 55 12.43 -11.92 -5.81
CA LEU A 55 11.76 -13.20 -5.69
C LEU A 55 10.83 -13.46 -6.90
N SER A 56 10.89 -14.69 -7.42
CA SER A 56 9.95 -15.21 -8.41
C SER A 56 8.57 -15.44 -7.79
N PHE A 57 7.54 -15.66 -8.62
CA PHE A 57 6.21 -15.99 -8.09
C PHE A 57 6.17 -17.35 -7.38
N ASP A 58 6.97 -18.32 -7.82
CA ASP A 58 7.07 -19.65 -7.18
C ASP A 58 7.80 -19.56 -5.83
N GLN A 59 8.84 -18.72 -5.74
CA GLN A 59 9.52 -18.41 -4.48
C GLN A 59 8.60 -17.66 -3.51
N ILE A 60 7.81 -16.70 -4.00
CA ILE A 60 6.82 -15.98 -3.18
C ILE A 60 5.72 -16.94 -2.69
N GLU A 61 5.23 -17.85 -3.53
CA GLU A 61 4.23 -18.83 -3.13
C GLU A 61 4.78 -19.79 -2.06
N THR A 62 6.01 -20.30 -2.26
CA THR A 62 6.73 -21.11 -1.27
C THR A 62 6.94 -20.34 0.04
N LEU A 63 7.27 -19.05 -0.05
CA LEU A 63 7.44 -18.17 1.10
C LEU A 63 6.15 -18.07 1.91
N VAL A 64 5.03 -17.72 1.26
CA VAL A 64 3.75 -17.52 1.94
C VAL A 64 3.22 -18.83 2.53
N ARG A 65 3.42 -19.98 1.86
CA ARG A 65 3.12 -21.29 2.43
C ARG A 65 3.93 -21.55 3.71
N GLY A 66 5.24 -21.31 3.70
CA GLY A 66 6.08 -21.44 4.90
C GLY A 66 5.65 -20.51 6.05
N PHE A 67 5.20 -19.28 5.74
CA PHE A 67 4.64 -18.36 6.73
C PHE A 67 3.29 -18.82 7.29
N ALA A 68 2.40 -19.37 6.46
CA ALA A 68 1.12 -19.93 6.90
C ALA A 68 1.32 -21.08 7.91
N ARG A 69 2.32 -21.93 7.69
CA ARG A 69 2.70 -23.02 8.60
C ARG A 69 3.21 -22.56 9.98
N VAL A 70 3.58 -21.28 10.13
CA VAL A 70 3.98 -20.67 11.42
C VAL A 70 2.94 -19.68 11.97
N GLY A 71 1.70 -19.71 11.48
CA GLY A 71 0.57 -18.98 12.05
C GLY A 71 0.19 -17.66 11.37
N VAL A 72 0.87 -17.28 10.27
CA VAL A 72 0.45 -16.14 9.46
C VAL A 72 -0.85 -16.45 8.75
N ASN A 73 -1.88 -15.62 8.98
CA ASN A 73 -3.13 -15.69 8.22
C ASN A 73 -3.54 -14.35 7.56
N LYS A 74 -2.80 -13.26 7.80
CA LYS A 74 -3.00 -11.98 7.12
C LYS A 74 -1.79 -11.64 6.24
N LEU A 75 -2.01 -11.49 4.95
CA LEU A 75 -0.97 -11.16 3.97
C LEU A 75 -1.23 -9.78 3.35
N ARG A 76 -0.26 -8.88 3.51
CA ARG A 76 -0.28 -7.55 2.90
C ARG A 76 0.81 -7.42 1.84
N ILE A 77 0.39 -7.31 0.59
CA ILE A 77 1.25 -7.01 -0.55
C ILE A 77 1.56 -5.51 -0.59
N THR A 78 2.85 -5.18 -0.69
CA THR A 78 3.40 -3.82 -0.79
C THR A 78 4.59 -3.80 -1.76
N GLY A 79 5.31 -2.68 -1.80
CA GLY A 79 6.59 -2.55 -2.49
C GLY A 79 7.22 -1.20 -2.17
N GLY A 80 7.89 -0.63 -3.16
CA GLY A 80 7.62 0.76 -3.54
C GLY A 80 6.16 0.88 -3.99
N GLU A 81 5.90 0.85 -5.29
CA GLU A 81 4.52 0.74 -5.82
C GLU A 81 4.26 -0.68 -6.39
N PRO A 82 3.49 -1.55 -5.71
CA PRO A 82 3.28 -2.92 -6.16
C PRO A 82 2.57 -3.02 -7.52
N LEU A 83 1.75 -2.04 -7.92
CA LEU A 83 1.08 -2.03 -9.23
C LEU A 83 2.01 -1.81 -10.44
N LEU A 84 3.31 -1.60 -10.18
CA LEU A 84 4.40 -1.69 -11.17
C LEU A 84 4.93 -3.12 -11.38
N ARG A 85 4.67 -4.06 -10.46
CA ARG A 85 5.05 -5.47 -10.65
C ARG A 85 4.21 -6.05 -11.79
N LYS A 86 4.87 -6.38 -12.89
CA LYS A 86 4.23 -7.05 -14.04
C LYS A 86 3.51 -8.33 -13.58
N ASP A 87 2.33 -8.58 -14.15
CA ASP A 87 1.52 -9.77 -13.92
C ASP A 87 1.11 -9.98 -12.45
N LEU A 88 1.01 -8.89 -11.66
CA LEU A 88 0.58 -8.95 -10.24
C LEU A 88 -0.76 -9.69 -10.01
N PRO A 89 -1.81 -9.54 -10.83
CA PRO A 89 -3.04 -10.33 -10.65
C PRO A 89 -2.80 -11.84 -10.66
N THR A 90 -1.88 -12.34 -11.49
CA THR A 90 -1.47 -13.76 -11.51
C THR A 90 -0.84 -14.19 -10.19
N LEU A 91 -0.07 -13.30 -9.54
CA LEU A 91 0.48 -13.57 -8.21
C LEU A 91 -0.62 -13.59 -7.15
N ILE A 92 -1.54 -12.61 -7.16
CA ILE A 92 -2.69 -12.57 -6.24
C ILE A 92 -3.51 -13.87 -6.36
N ALA A 93 -3.82 -14.32 -7.59
CA ALA A 93 -4.57 -15.55 -7.84
C ALA A 93 -3.86 -16.84 -7.41
N ARG A 94 -2.54 -16.83 -7.22
CA ARG A 94 -1.81 -17.93 -6.56
C ARG A 94 -1.93 -17.84 -5.05
N LEU A 95 -1.71 -16.65 -4.50
CA LEU A 95 -1.71 -16.39 -3.06
C LEU A 95 -3.09 -16.58 -2.41
N ALA A 96 -4.17 -16.20 -3.10
CA ALA A 96 -5.55 -16.39 -2.65
C ALA A 96 -5.97 -17.88 -2.54
N ARG A 97 -5.19 -18.81 -3.13
CA ARG A 97 -5.42 -20.26 -3.04
C ARG A 97 -4.58 -20.94 -1.96
N ILE A 98 -3.83 -20.20 -1.15
CA ILE A 98 -3.03 -20.76 -0.06
C ILE A 98 -3.92 -20.94 1.17
N SER A 99 -4.14 -22.21 1.55
CA SER A 99 -4.86 -22.56 2.77
C SER A 99 -4.19 -21.93 3.99
N GLY A 100 -5.00 -21.32 4.86
CA GLY A 100 -4.54 -20.58 6.05
C GLY A 100 -4.29 -19.09 5.84
N ILE A 101 -4.41 -18.55 4.61
CA ILE A 101 -4.39 -17.10 4.36
C ILE A 101 -5.82 -16.59 4.22
N ASP A 102 -6.35 -15.98 5.30
CA ASP A 102 -7.74 -15.53 5.40
C ASP A 102 -7.93 -14.08 4.90
N ASP A 103 -6.88 -13.26 4.93
CA ASP A 103 -6.93 -11.83 4.59
C ASP A 103 -5.79 -11.44 3.64
N LEU A 104 -6.09 -11.39 2.34
CA LEU A 104 -5.17 -10.91 1.30
C LEU A 104 -5.45 -9.44 0.95
N ALA A 105 -4.52 -8.56 1.30
CA ALA A 105 -4.66 -7.12 1.16
C ALA A 105 -3.53 -6.48 0.33
N LEU A 106 -3.83 -5.39 -0.38
CA LEU A 106 -2.87 -4.58 -1.13
C LEU A 106 -2.70 -3.19 -0.49
N THR A 107 -1.49 -2.62 -0.53
CA THR A 107 -1.28 -1.18 -0.29
C THR A 107 -0.63 -0.53 -1.51
N THR A 108 -1.22 0.53 -2.03
CA THR A 108 -0.81 1.23 -3.27
C THR A 108 -0.97 2.74 -3.13
N ASN A 109 -0.27 3.54 -3.92
CA ASN A 109 -0.53 4.98 -4.09
C ASN A 109 -1.75 5.28 -4.97
N GLY A 110 -2.41 4.27 -5.53
CA GLY A 110 -3.67 4.41 -6.26
C GLY A 110 -3.55 4.94 -7.71
N ALA A 111 -2.41 5.52 -8.10
CA ALA A 111 -2.24 6.14 -9.43
C ALA A 111 -2.36 5.13 -10.59
N LEU A 112 -2.19 3.83 -10.30
CA LEU A 112 -2.27 2.74 -11.26
C LEU A 112 -3.47 1.82 -10.99
N LEU A 113 -4.37 2.21 -10.07
CA LEU A 113 -5.44 1.34 -9.58
C LEU A 113 -6.58 1.19 -10.60
N ALA A 114 -6.93 2.25 -11.33
CA ALA A 114 -8.02 2.22 -12.31
C ALA A 114 -7.84 1.15 -13.40
N ARG A 115 -6.59 0.88 -13.82
CA ARG A 115 -6.27 -0.16 -14.83
C ARG A 115 -6.21 -1.60 -14.28
N HIS A 116 -6.15 -1.76 -12.95
CA HIS A 116 -5.87 -3.04 -12.29
C HIS A 116 -6.99 -3.53 -11.38
N ALA A 117 -7.88 -2.64 -10.92
CA ALA A 117 -8.91 -2.92 -9.91
C ALA A 117 -9.73 -4.19 -10.19
N GLN A 118 -10.31 -4.31 -11.39
CA GLN A 118 -11.12 -5.47 -11.76
C GLN A 118 -10.29 -6.76 -11.73
N ALA A 119 -9.14 -6.79 -12.42
CA ALA A 119 -8.28 -7.97 -12.48
C ALA A 119 -7.75 -8.40 -11.09
N LEU A 120 -7.54 -7.45 -10.17
CA LEU A 120 -7.19 -7.75 -8.78
C LEU A 120 -8.36 -8.37 -8.01
N ARG A 121 -9.59 -7.90 -8.22
CA ARG A 121 -10.78 -8.52 -7.61
C ARG A 121 -11.00 -9.93 -8.15
N ASP A 122 -10.95 -10.11 -9.46
CA ASP A 122 -11.14 -11.40 -10.13
C ASP A 122 -10.08 -12.42 -9.68
N ALA A 123 -8.86 -11.95 -9.38
CA ALA A 123 -7.78 -12.74 -8.81
C ALA A 123 -7.98 -13.11 -7.33
N GLY A 124 -9.04 -12.65 -6.66
CA GLY A 124 -9.31 -12.96 -5.24
C GLY A 124 -8.61 -12.03 -4.24
N LEU A 125 -8.26 -10.79 -4.61
CA LEU A 125 -7.84 -9.79 -3.61
C LEU A 125 -9.03 -9.42 -2.71
N HIS A 126 -8.86 -9.44 -1.39
CA HIS A 126 -9.96 -9.16 -0.45
C HIS A 126 -10.16 -7.65 -0.24
N ARG A 127 -9.08 -6.88 -0.05
CA ARG A 127 -9.18 -5.45 0.29
C ARG A 127 -7.99 -4.61 -0.15
N ILE A 128 -8.26 -3.33 -0.41
CA ILE A 128 -7.27 -2.34 -0.86
C ILE A 128 -7.07 -1.27 0.20
N THR A 129 -5.82 -0.82 0.33
CA THR A 129 -5.44 0.37 1.10
C THR A 129 -4.74 1.34 0.16
N VAL A 130 -5.25 2.57 0.05
CA VAL A 130 -4.66 3.63 -0.78
C VAL A 130 -3.93 4.62 0.12
N SER A 131 -2.68 4.97 -0.22
CA SER A 131 -1.98 6.10 0.40
C SER A 131 -2.41 7.40 -0.28
N LEU A 132 -2.97 8.33 0.50
CA LEU A 132 -3.59 9.56 0.03
C LEU A 132 -3.35 10.68 1.05
N ASP A 133 -2.27 11.45 0.85
CA ASP A 133 -1.78 12.42 1.84
C ASP A 133 -2.35 13.85 1.65
N ALA A 134 -3.14 14.09 0.60
CA ALA A 134 -3.76 15.39 0.30
C ALA A 134 -4.92 15.25 -0.70
N LEU A 135 -5.81 16.25 -0.75
CA LEU A 135 -6.79 16.43 -1.84
C LEU A 135 -6.48 17.65 -2.71
N ASP A 136 -5.87 18.69 -2.13
CA ASP A 136 -5.39 19.83 -2.90
C ASP A 136 -4.31 19.35 -3.91
N PRO A 137 -4.43 19.69 -5.21
CA PRO A 137 -3.48 19.23 -6.23
C PRO A 137 -2.03 19.67 -5.99
N GLN A 138 -1.80 20.85 -5.41
CA GLN A 138 -0.46 21.36 -5.15
C GLN A 138 0.18 20.63 -3.95
N ARG A 139 -0.57 20.42 -2.86
CA ARG A 139 -0.15 19.59 -1.73
C ARG A 139 0.07 18.14 -2.14
N PHE A 140 -0.79 17.58 -2.98
CA PHE A 140 -0.64 16.20 -3.46
C PHE A 140 0.60 16.05 -4.37
N ALA A 141 0.85 17.02 -5.25
CA ALA A 141 2.08 17.07 -6.03
C ALA A 141 3.32 17.20 -5.11
N GLN A 142 3.28 18.07 -4.10
CA GLN A 142 4.36 18.19 -3.11
C GLN A 142 4.63 16.87 -2.38
N MET A 143 3.59 16.23 -1.82
CA MET A 143 3.70 14.98 -1.07
C MET A 143 4.17 13.79 -1.92
N SER A 144 3.86 13.76 -3.22
CA SER A 144 4.27 12.71 -4.16
C SER A 144 5.64 12.93 -4.84
N GLY A 145 6.34 14.03 -4.53
CA GLY A 145 7.61 14.39 -5.16
C GLY A 145 7.47 14.92 -6.59
N GLY A 146 6.36 15.61 -6.88
CA GLY A 146 6.05 16.20 -8.19
C GLY A 146 5.54 15.21 -9.24
N ARG A 147 5.18 13.97 -8.86
CA ARG A 147 4.87 12.87 -9.78
C ARG A 147 3.43 12.37 -9.75
N GLY A 148 2.68 12.72 -8.71
CA GLY A 148 1.29 12.31 -8.53
C GLY A 148 0.30 13.31 -9.10
N ASP A 149 -0.78 12.79 -9.69
CA ASP A 149 -2.01 13.51 -9.99
C ASP A 149 -3.12 12.98 -9.08
N ILE A 150 -3.70 13.87 -8.27
CA ILE A 150 -4.80 13.52 -7.36
C ILE A 150 -6.03 13.02 -8.13
N ALA A 151 -6.34 13.59 -9.29
CA ALA A 151 -7.50 13.19 -10.08
C ALA A 151 -7.36 11.75 -10.61
N THR A 152 -6.13 11.31 -10.91
CA THR A 152 -5.82 9.92 -11.26
C THR A 152 -6.03 8.97 -10.08
N VAL A 153 -5.65 9.37 -8.85
CA VAL A 153 -5.87 8.55 -7.65
C VAL A 153 -7.35 8.43 -7.30
N LEU A 154 -8.11 9.52 -7.37
CA LEU A 154 -9.56 9.50 -7.14
C LEU A 154 -10.29 8.59 -8.16
N ARG A 155 -9.99 8.72 -9.47
CA ARG A 155 -10.48 7.77 -10.48
C ARG A 155 -10.07 6.31 -10.20
N GLY A 156 -8.92 6.11 -9.56
CA GLY A 156 -8.47 4.79 -9.10
C GLY A 156 -9.33 4.23 -7.96
N ILE A 157 -9.73 5.08 -7.01
CA ILE A 157 -10.64 4.74 -5.91
C ILE A 157 -12.03 4.40 -6.47
N ASP A 158 -12.57 5.24 -7.36
CA ASP A 158 -13.88 5.01 -8.02
C ASP A 158 -13.91 3.67 -8.77
N ALA A 159 -12.85 3.39 -9.55
CA ALA A 159 -12.72 2.13 -10.29
C ALA A 159 -12.59 0.91 -9.36
N ALA A 160 -11.96 1.06 -8.19
CA ALA A 160 -11.91 0.00 -7.19
C ALA A 160 -13.28 -0.22 -6.51
N HIS A 161 -14.02 0.84 -6.21
CA HIS A 161 -15.40 0.74 -5.74
C HIS A 161 -16.27 0.01 -6.78
N ALA A 162 -16.20 0.40 -8.06
CA ALA A 162 -16.94 -0.21 -9.17
C ALA A 162 -16.58 -1.69 -9.39
N ALA A 163 -15.32 -2.07 -9.18
CA ALA A 163 -14.87 -3.47 -9.14
C ALA A 163 -15.33 -4.24 -7.88
N GLY A 164 -16.16 -3.65 -7.03
CA GLY A 164 -16.76 -4.27 -5.85
C GLY A 164 -15.96 -4.13 -4.56
N PHE A 165 -14.87 -3.36 -4.51
CA PHE A 165 -14.20 -3.01 -3.24
C PHE A 165 -14.97 -1.90 -2.52
N ALA A 166 -16.17 -2.21 -2.01
CA ALA A 166 -17.10 -1.21 -1.46
C ALA A 166 -16.51 -0.33 -0.33
N SER A 167 -15.59 -0.86 0.47
CA SER A 167 -14.90 -0.11 1.54
C SER A 167 -13.38 -0.20 1.38
N LEU A 168 -12.78 0.84 0.77
CA LEU A 168 -11.33 1.03 0.78
C LEU A 168 -10.86 1.61 2.12
N LYS A 169 -9.61 1.32 2.49
CA LYS A 169 -8.92 2.01 3.61
C LYS A 169 -8.01 3.09 3.02
N LEU A 170 -8.14 4.33 3.49
CA LEU A 170 -7.42 5.47 2.95
C LEU A 170 -6.44 5.98 4.00
N ASN A 171 -5.15 5.75 3.80
CA ASN A 171 -4.10 6.12 4.73
C ASN A 171 -3.52 7.50 4.37
N CYS A 172 -3.50 8.43 5.32
CA CYS A 172 -2.84 9.73 5.20
C CYS A 172 -1.76 9.85 6.28
N VAL A 173 -0.50 10.05 5.91
CA VAL A 173 0.57 10.43 6.84
C VAL A 173 0.50 11.94 7.04
N VAL A 174 0.35 12.39 8.29
CA VAL A 174 0.21 13.82 8.60
C VAL A 174 1.51 14.38 9.19
N GLN A 175 2.05 15.39 8.50
CA GLN A 175 3.28 16.08 8.84
C GLN A 175 3.01 17.58 9.00
N ARG A 176 3.40 18.14 10.15
CA ARG A 176 3.21 19.56 10.50
C ARG A 176 4.06 20.47 9.62
N GLY A 177 3.48 21.59 9.20
CA GLY A 177 4.01 22.54 8.23
C GLY A 177 3.92 22.07 6.77
N VAL A 178 3.24 20.95 6.49
CA VAL A 178 3.31 20.28 5.17
C VAL A 178 1.93 19.88 4.63
N ASN A 179 1.12 19.16 5.40
CA ASN A 179 -0.19 18.69 4.95
C ASN A 179 -1.25 18.56 6.04
N GLU A 180 -1.04 19.10 7.24
CA GLU A 180 -2.07 19.07 8.30
C GLU A 180 -3.35 19.83 7.90
N ASP A 181 -3.24 20.80 6.99
CA ASP A 181 -4.36 21.52 6.37
C ASP A 181 -5.28 20.60 5.53
N GLN A 182 -4.79 19.43 5.13
CA GLN A 182 -5.52 18.47 4.29
C GLN A 182 -6.40 17.50 5.09
N VAL A 183 -6.27 17.47 6.42
CA VAL A 183 -6.98 16.53 7.30
C VAL A 183 -8.50 16.72 7.24
N LEU A 184 -9.00 17.95 7.47
CA LEU A 184 -10.45 18.22 7.44
C LEU A 184 -11.05 18.11 6.03
N PRO A 185 -10.39 18.59 4.95
CA PRO A 185 -10.83 18.32 3.58
C PRO A 185 -10.95 16.83 3.24
N LEU A 186 -9.99 16.01 3.66
CA LEU A 186 -10.06 14.56 3.49
C LEU A 186 -11.28 13.96 4.20
N VAL A 187 -11.53 14.37 5.46
CA VAL A 187 -12.72 13.91 6.22
C VAL A 187 -14.01 14.32 5.53
N GLU A 188 -14.20 15.59 5.16
CA GLU A 188 -15.40 16.07 4.45
C GLU A 188 -15.67 15.25 3.17
N HIS A 189 -14.62 14.96 2.38
CA HIS A 189 -14.77 14.26 1.11
C HIS A 189 -15.14 12.78 1.24
N PHE A 190 -14.60 12.06 2.23
CA PHE A 190 -14.81 10.61 2.36
C PHE A 190 -15.82 10.21 3.46
N ARG A 191 -16.20 11.11 4.37
CA ARG A 191 -17.26 10.83 5.35
C ARG A 191 -18.57 10.54 4.60
N GLY A 192 -19.21 9.41 4.91
CA GLY A 192 -20.41 8.91 4.23
C GLY A 192 -20.16 8.14 2.92
N SER A 193 -18.92 8.07 2.40
CA SER A 193 -18.59 7.29 1.20
C SER A 193 -18.53 5.77 1.41
N GLY A 194 -18.54 5.32 2.67
CA GLY A 194 -18.25 3.94 3.06
C GLY A 194 -16.76 3.58 3.07
N HIS A 195 -15.87 4.50 2.69
CA HIS A 195 -14.42 4.33 2.83
C HIS A 195 -13.94 4.77 4.22
N VAL A 196 -12.92 4.08 4.74
CA VAL A 196 -12.40 4.32 6.11
C VAL A 196 -11.08 5.09 6.03
N LEU A 197 -11.12 6.36 6.41
CA LEU A 197 -9.92 7.19 6.58
C LEU A 197 -9.09 6.71 7.77
N ARG A 198 -7.76 6.78 7.62
CA ARG A 198 -6.78 6.42 8.63
C ARG A 198 -5.64 7.44 8.65
N PHE A 199 -5.64 8.30 9.66
CA PHE A 199 -4.55 9.25 9.85
C PHE A 199 -3.40 8.61 10.63
N ILE A 200 -2.18 8.82 10.15
CA ILE A 200 -0.96 8.21 10.66
C ILE A 200 0.01 9.31 11.08
N GLU A 201 0.52 9.24 12.30
CA GLU A 201 1.54 10.18 12.77
C GLU A 201 2.83 10.03 11.95
N PHE A 202 3.38 11.15 11.49
CA PHE A 202 4.68 11.20 10.81
C PHE A 202 5.78 10.65 11.71
N MET A 203 6.52 9.65 11.23
CA MET A 203 7.45 8.84 12.02
C MET A 203 8.82 8.73 11.35
N ASP A 204 9.86 8.59 12.17
CA ASP A 204 11.23 8.30 11.73
C ASP A 204 11.28 6.86 11.16
N VAL A 205 11.34 6.72 9.83
CA VAL A 205 11.47 5.41 9.17
C VAL A 205 12.96 5.18 8.80
N GLY A 206 13.85 5.50 9.73
CA GLY A 206 15.29 5.50 9.52
C GLY A 206 15.77 6.80 8.86
N THR A 207 17.04 6.82 8.47
CA THR A 207 17.74 8.03 8.00
C THR A 207 17.31 8.57 6.63
N CYS A 208 16.14 8.18 6.11
CA CYS A 208 15.66 8.62 4.80
C CYS A 208 14.99 10.00 4.84
N ASN A 209 14.28 10.35 5.92
CA ASN A 209 13.27 11.41 5.91
C ASN A 209 13.55 12.60 6.85
N ASP A 210 14.76 12.71 7.39
CA ASP A 210 15.24 13.81 8.25
C ASP A 210 14.25 14.21 9.37
N TRP A 211 13.57 13.20 9.93
CA TRP A 211 12.44 13.36 10.85
C TRP A 211 12.78 14.23 12.08
N ARG A 212 11.83 15.10 12.45
CA ARG A 212 11.91 15.93 13.65
C ARG A 212 10.62 15.81 14.44
N ALA A 213 10.72 15.64 15.76
CA ALA A 213 9.55 15.54 16.66
C ALA A 213 8.57 16.73 16.53
N ALA A 214 9.07 17.94 16.25
CA ALA A 214 8.24 19.13 16.02
C ALA A 214 7.32 19.03 14.78
N GLN A 215 7.62 18.12 13.84
CA GLN A 215 6.81 17.87 12.64
C GLN A 215 5.69 16.84 12.87
N VAL A 216 5.59 16.25 14.06
CA VAL A 216 4.51 15.33 14.40
C VAL A 216 3.25 16.13 14.73
N VAL A 217 2.12 15.78 14.10
CA VAL A 217 0.78 16.12 14.58
C VAL A 217 0.23 14.88 15.27
N THR A 218 -0.11 14.97 16.56
CA THR A 218 -0.51 13.79 17.32
C THR A 218 -1.92 13.32 16.96
N SER A 219 -2.18 12.03 17.14
CA SER A 219 -3.50 11.42 16.98
C SER A 219 -4.58 12.09 17.82
N ARG A 220 -4.19 12.63 18.99
CA ARG A 220 -5.05 13.42 19.86
C ARG A 220 -5.45 14.73 19.17
N GLU A 221 -4.49 15.55 18.75
CA GLU A 221 -4.76 16.81 18.03
C GLU A 221 -5.65 16.58 16.80
N LEU A 222 -5.35 15.54 16.00
CA LEU A 222 -6.13 15.22 14.81
C LEU A 222 -7.57 14.82 15.15
N ARG A 223 -7.76 13.92 16.12
CA ARG A 223 -9.09 13.49 16.56
C ARG A 223 -9.87 14.66 17.16
N ASP A 224 -9.25 15.46 18.01
CA ASP A 224 -9.92 16.54 18.73
C ASP A 224 -10.33 17.66 17.75
N ALA A 225 -9.51 17.96 16.73
CA ALA A 225 -9.85 18.88 15.64
C ALA A 225 -10.99 18.36 14.72
N ILE A 226 -11.05 17.05 14.48
CA ILE A 226 -12.15 16.42 13.71
C ILE A 226 -13.43 16.40 14.54
N HIS A 227 -13.35 15.98 15.82
CA HIS A 227 -14.47 15.90 16.76
C HIS A 227 -15.17 17.26 16.95
N ALA A 228 -14.42 18.36 16.94
CA ALA A 228 -14.97 19.71 17.02
C ALA A 228 -15.89 20.10 15.84
N ARG A 229 -15.81 19.41 14.69
CA ARG A 229 -16.67 19.63 13.50
C ARG A 229 -17.66 18.49 13.27
N TRP A 230 -17.25 17.25 13.52
CA TRP A 230 -18.08 16.06 13.45
C TRP A 230 -17.83 15.21 14.69
N PRO A 231 -18.76 15.19 15.66
CA PRO A 231 -18.62 14.40 16.89
C PRO A 231 -18.29 12.93 16.61
N LEU A 232 -17.37 12.40 17.43
CA LEU A 232 -16.79 11.07 17.33
C LEU A 232 -16.91 10.33 18.66
N HIS A 233 -17.40 9.09 18.62
CA HIS A 233 -17.27 8.13 19.72
C HIS A 233 -16.25 7.04 19.37
N ALA A 234 -15.58 6.50 20.39
CA ALA A 234 -14.61 5.42 20.23
C ALA A 234 -15.32 4.09 19.89
N LEU A 235 -14.66 3.26 19.09
CA LEU A 235 -15.09 1.89 18.78
C LEU A 235 -14.07 0.87 19.30
N ASP A 236 -14.55 -0.30 19.70
CA ASP A 236 -13.69 -1.43 20.05
C ASP A 236 -12.80 -1.86 18.87
N ALA A 237 -11.65 -2.45 19.17
CA ALA A 237 -10.79 -3.05 18.15
C ALA A 237 -11.47 -4.30 17.55
N HIS A 238 -11.39 -4.49 16.21
CA HIS A 238 -11.92 -5.70 15.60
C HIS A 238 -11.17 -6.98 16.01
N TYR A 239 -9.91 -6.83 16.41
CA TYR A 239 -9.04 -7.93 16.85
C TYR A 239 -7.90 -7.39 17.72
N ARG A 240 -7.37 -8.22 18.63
CA ARG A 240 -6.19 -7.89 19.44
C ARG A 240 -5.01 -7.52 18.53
N GLY A 241 -4.36 -6.39 18.81
CA GLY A 241 -3.28 -5.87 17.99
C GLY A 241 -3.73 -5.11 16.72
N GLU A 242 -5.00 -4.72 16.60
CA GLU A 242 -5.36 -3.71 15.60
C GLU A 242 -4.64 -2.38 15.91
N VAL A 243 -3.88 -1.90 14.92
CA VAL A 243 -2.95 -0.77 15.04
C VAL A 243 -3.64 0.60 15.00
N ALA A 244 -4.85 0.68 14.45
CA ALA A 244 -5.60 1.92 14.35
C ALA A 244 -6.67 1.97 15.45
N VAL A 245 -6.64 3.00 16.29
CA VAL A 245 -7.73 3.29 17.24
C VAL A 245 -8.92 3.78 16.43
N ARG A 246 -10.02 3.03 16.47
CA ARG A 246 -11.23 3.26 15.67
C ARG A 246 -12.19 4.20 16.38
N HIS A 247 -12.84 5.06 15.61
CA HIS A 247 -13.97 5.89 16.03
C HIS A 247 -15.03 5.87 14.93
N ALA A 248 -16.29 6.08 15.29
CA ALA A 248 -17.37 6.37 14.34
C ALA A 248 -17.87 7.81 14.52
N PHE A 249 -18.42 8.37 13.45
CA PHE A 249 -19.11 9.65 13.50
C PHE A 249 -20.52 9.46 14.08
N ASP A 250 -20.90 10.30 15.04
CA ASP A 250 -22.20 10.21 15.75
C ASP A 250 -23.40 10.41 14.80
N ASP A 251 -23.16 11.11 13.68
CA ASP A 251 -24.12 11.38 12.61
C ASP A 251 -24.26 10.24 11.57
N GLY A 252 -23.67 9.06 11.83
CA GLY A 252 -23.70 7.91 10.93
C GLY A 252 -22.76 8.01 9.73
N GLY A 253 -21.85 9.00 9.69
CA GLY A 253 -20.90 9.26 8.60
C GLY A 253 -19.84 8.18 8.34
N GLY A 254 -19.93 7.00 8.98
CA GLY A 254 -18.99 5.89 8.84
C GLY A 254 -17.91 5.90 9.92
N GLU A 255 -16.72 5.38 9.58
CA GLU A 255 -15.62 5.17 10.52
C GLU A 255 -14.34 5.92 10.13
N ILE A 256 -13.55 6.24 11.15
CA ILE A 256 -12.22 6.84 11.05
C ILE A 256 -11.25 6.14 12.01
N GLY A 257 -9.99 6.02 11.60
CA GLY A 257 -8.93 5.43 12.41
C GLY A 257 -7.75 6.38 12.64
N PHE A 258 -7.11 6.25 13.80
CA PHE A 258 -5.88 6.98 14.14
C PHE A 258 -4.76 5.99 14.47
N VAL A 259 -3.59 6.14 13.84
CA VAL A 259 -2.41 5.30 14.04
C VAL A 259 -1.34 6.11 14.77
N SER A 260 -1.31 5.94 16.09
CA SER A 260 -0.46 6.66 17.03
C SER A 260 0.98 6.11 17.09
N SER A 261 1.66 6.14 15.95
CA SER A 261 2.99 5.53 15.77
C SER A 261 4.08 6.13 16.67
N VAL A 262 3.91 7.37 17.12
CA VAL A 262 4.87 8.11 17.97
C VAL A 262 4.27 8.33 19.37
N SER A 263 3.03 8.83 19.46
CA SER A 263 2.45 9.28 20.73
C SER A 263 1.91 8.15 21.63
N ALA A 264 1.56 6.99 21.06
CA ALA A 264 1.14 5.80 21.81
C ALA A 264 1.61 4.48 21.14
N PRO A 265 2.91 4.12 21.26
CA PRO A 265 3.50 3.01 20.53
C PRO A 265 2.90 1.62 20.86
N PHE A 266 2.30 0.98 19.86
CA PHE A 266 1.61 -0.31 19.93
C PHE A 266 2.54 -1.55 19.80
N CYS A 267 3.75 -1.48 20.36
CA CYS A 267 4.71 -2.59 20.29
C CYS A 267 4.30 -3.81 21.13
N GLY A 268 3.44 -3.65 22.15
CA GLY A 268 3.01 -4.73 23.04
C GLY A 268 2.28 -5.88 22.33
N ASP A 269 1.44 -5.57 21.35
CA ASP A 269 0.63 -6.55 20.59
C ASP A 269 1.09 -6.70 19.13
N CYS A 270 2.32 -6.29 18.80
CA CYS A 270 2.81 -6.29 17.44
C CYS A 270 3.12 -7.71 16.91
N GLN A 271 2.21 -8.23 16.08
CA GLN A 271 2.23 -9.58 15.48
C GLN A 271 2.75 -9.66 14.03
N ARG A 272 3.61 -8.71 13.62
CA ARG A 272 3.95 -8.44 12.20
C ARG A 272 5.40 -8.80 11.83
N ALA A 273 5.57 -9.49 10.70
CA ALA A 273 6.85 -9.60 9.98
C ALA A 273 6.82 -8.81 8.66
N ARG A 274 7.99 -8.39 8.17
CA ARG A 274 8.19 -7.82 6.83
C ARG A 274 9.19 -8.66 6.05
N VAL A 275 8.93 -8.91 4.77
CA VAL A 275 9.90 -9.43 3.81
C VAL A 275 10.08 -8.44 2.66
N SER A 276 11.32 -8.10 2.32
CA SER A 276 11.70 -7.25 1.17
C SER A 276 11.66 -8.04 -0.15
N ALA A 277 11.67 -7.36 -1.31
CA ALA A 277 11.49 -8.04 -2.61
C ALA A 277 12.69 -8.93 -3.00
N ASP A 278 13.84 -8.77 -2.35
CA ASP A 278 14.99 -9.68 -2.44
C ASP A 278 14.91 -10.87 -1.48
N GLY A 279 13.92 -10.95 -0.58
CA GLY A 279 13.72 -12.09 0.31
C GLY A 279 14.37 -11.99 1.68
N ARG A 280 14.63 -10.78 2.20
CA ARG A 280 15.15 -10.57 3.56
C ARG A 280 14.02 -10.32 4.56
N LEU A 281 14.03 -11.08 5.65
CA LEU A 281 13.10 -10.97 6.78
C LEU A 281 13.52 -9.89 7.76
N TYR A 282 12.58 -9.03 8.13
CA TYR A 282 12.65 -8.04 9.21
C TYR A 282 11.52 -8.30 10.21
N THR A 283 11.84 -8.45 11.49
CA THR A 283 10.87 -8.64 12.59
C THR A 283 10.42 -7.32 13.23
N CYS A 284 11.04 -6.21 12.86
CA CYS A 284 10.67 -4.86 13.29
C CYS A 284 10.85 -3.87 12.14
N LEU A 285 9.98 -2.85 12.07
CA LEU A 285 10.01 -1.83 11.02
C LEU A 285 11.30 -0.99 11.05
N PHE A 286 11.84 -0.74 12.25
CA PHE A 286 13.04 0.07 12.49
C PHE A 286 14.34 -0.75 12.60
N SER A 287 14.28 -2.08 12.41
CA SER A 287 15.48 -2.92 12.49
C SER A 287 16.30 -2.80 11.20
N GLY A 288 17.56 -2.38 11.32
CA GLY A 288 18.56 -2.53 10.26
C GLY A 288 19.01 -4.00 10.08
N ALA A 289 18.91 -4.81 11.13
CA ALA A 289 19.20 -6.24 11.07
C ALA A 289 18.08 -7.01 10.34
N SER A 290 18.49 -7.98 9.52
CA SER A 290 17.61 -8.76 8.65
C SER A 290 18.13 -10.18 8.44
N THR A 291 17.25 -11.17 8.32
CA THR A 291 17.64 -12.56 8.00
C THR A 291 17.41 -12.84 6.51
N ASP A 292 18.42 -13.32 5.78
CA ASP A 292 18.22 -13.82 4.42
C ASP A 292 17.45 -15.15 4.42
N LEU A 293 16.32 -15.20 3.72
CA LEU A 293 15.49 -16.40 3.59
C LEU A 293 15.81 -17.22 2.33
N ARG A 294 16.57 -16.69 1.35
CA ARG A 294 16.84 -17.40 0.07
C ARG A 294 17.39 -18.82 0.24
N PRO A 295 18.36 -19.08 1.15
CA PRO A 295 18.89 -20.44 1.31
C PRO A 295 17.82 -21.43 1.80
N SER A 296 16.90 -21.01 2.66
CA SER A 296 15.80 -21.85 3.15
C SER A 296 14.64 -21.94 2.15
N LEU A 297 14.37 -20.87 1.38
CA LEU A 297 13.38 -20.90 0.28
C LEU A 297 13.74 -21.93 -0.79
N ALA A 298 15.02 -22.06 -1.14
CA ALA A 298 15.51 -23.04 -2.10
C ALA A 298 15.33 -24.51 -1.63
N GLN A 299 15.09 -24.72 -0.33
CA GLN A 299 14.88 -26.04 0.29
C GLN A 299 13.38 -26.37 0.49
N GLY A 300 12.47 -25.45 0.12
CA GLY A 300 11.02 -25.62 0.22
C GLY A 300 10.39 -25.08 1.51
N GLU A 301 9.07 -25.27 1.63
CA GLU A 301 8.25 -24.65 2.69
C GLU A 301 8.54 -25.16 4.10
N LEU A 302 8.98 -26.42 4.26
CA LEU A 302 9.25 -27.03 5.57
C LEU A 302 10.54 -26.48 6.22
N PRO A 303 11.73 -26.52 5.58
CA PRO A 303 12.94 -25.89 6.12
C PRO A 303 12.79 -24.37 6.31
N LEU A 304 11.98 -23.73 5.47
CA LEU A 304 11.60 -22.33 5.67
C LEU A 304 10.78 -22.13 6.95
N ALA A 305 9.71 -22.90 7.17
CA ALA A 305 8.87 -22.78 8.37
C ALA A 305 9.70 -22.94 9.66
N GLU A 306 10.62 -23.90 9.70
CA GLU A 306 11.56 -24.02 10.83
C GLU A 306 12.48 -22.81 10.99
N ARG A 307 13.03 -22.27 9.89
CA ARG A 307 13.87 -21.08 9.91
C ARG A 307 13.10 -19.86 10.41
N LEU A 308 11.83 -19.74 10.04
CA LEU A 308 10.92 -18.69 10.50
C LEU A 308 10.62 -18.84 12.00
N ALA A 309 10.30 -20.05 12.48
CA ALA A 309 10.07 -20.30 13.91
C ALA A 309 11.30 -19.90 14.75
N ARG A 310 12.51 -20.30 14.34
CA ARG A 310 13.76 -19.88 14.98
C ARG A 310 13.96 -18.36 14.94
N ALA A 311 13.62 -17.68 13.83
CA ALA A 311 13.76 -16.23 13.68
C ALA A 311 12.73 -15.41 14.48
N VAL A 312 11.56 -15.98 14.80
CA VAL A 312 10.53 -15.35 15.66
C VAL A 312 10.91 -15.45 17.14
N VAL A 313 11.45 -16.59 17.58
CA VAL A 313 11.88 -16.83 18.98
C VAL A 313 13.19 -16.08 19.33
N ALA A 314 14.01 -15.78 18.32
CA ALA A 314 15.22 -14.97 18.49
C ALA A 314 14.90 -13.59 19.13
N PRO A 315 15.86 -12.96 19.84
CA PRO A 315 15.66 -11.63 20.39
C PRO A 315 15.19 -10.66 19.32
N CYS A 316 13.97 -10.15 19.46
CA CYS A 316 13.57 -8.94 18.77
C CYS A 316 14.62 -7.90 19.16
N GLY A 317 15.37 -7.38 18.19
CA GLY A 317 16.47 -6.42 18.41
C GLY A 317 15.95 -5.16 19.09
N SER A 318 15.81 -5.22 20.41
CA SER A 318 15.40 -4.12 21.25
C SER A 318 16.48 -3.08 21.12
N LEU A 319 16.08 -1.90 20.65
CA LEU A 319 16.92 -0.72 20.53
C LEU A 319 17.86 -0.58 21.72
N GLN A 320 19.09 -1.05 21.57
CA GLN A 320 20.22 -0.32 22.13
C GLN A 320 20.20 1.02 21.41
N ARG A 321 19.46 1.97 21.99
CA ARG A 321 19.73 3.40 21.79
C ARG A 321 21.11 3.63 22.38
N THR A 322 22.15 3.29 21.63
CA THR A 322 23.48 3.83 21.85
C THR A 322 23.30 5.35 21.79
N ALA A 323 23.50 6.02 22.93
CA ALA A 323 23.43 7.47 22.98
C ALA A 323 24.43 8.01 21.97
N ARG A 324 23.93 8.66 20.92
CA ARG A 324 24.75 9.22 19.86
C ARG A 324 25.61 10.32 20.49
N PRO A 325 26.95 10.23 20.48
CA PRO A 325 27.78 11.32 21.00
C PRO A 325 27.53 12.55 20.15
N ALA A 326 27.29 13.69 20.81
CA ALA A 326 27.08 14.97 20.14
C ALA A 326 28.43 15.58 19.78
N GLY A 327 28.75 15.67 18.49
CA GLY A 327 29.97 16.33 18.01
C GLY A 327 30.35 15.91 16.58
N PRO A 328 30.89 16.81 15.75
CA PRO A 328 31.15 16.53 14.34
C PRO A 328 32.54 15.91 14.13
N ALA A 329 32.60 14.86 13.32
CA ALA A 329 33.83 14.42 12.66
C ALA A 329 33.51 13.91 11.25
N ALA A 330 33.74 14.77 10.25
CA ALA A 330 33.76 14.33 8.87
C ALA A 330 35.07 13.54 8.64
N ALA A 331 34.98 12.21 8.59
CA ALA A 331 36.09 11.34 8.22
C ALA A 331 35.92 10.91 6.75
N GLN A 332 36.95 11.17 5.95
CA GLN A 332 36.93 10.99 4.50
C GLN A 332 37.12 9.51 4.15
N ALA A 333 36.22 8.94 3.34
CA ALA A 333 36.47 7.72 2.59
C ALA A 333 36.51 8.07 1.09
N ARG A 334 37.70 8.34 0.58
CA ARG A 334 37.92 8.49 -0.87
C ARG A 334 37.93 7.09 -1.49
N GLY A 335 36.94 6.81 -2.33
CA GLY A 335 36.98 5.71 -3.30
C GLY A 335 37.08 6.30 -4.69
N ASP A 336 38.17 6.03 -5.40
CA ASP A 336 38.44 6.66 -6.70
C ASP A 336 37.42 6.24 -7.77
N VAL A 337 36.93 7.23 -8.52
CA VAL A 337 36.09 7.03 -9.70
C VAL A 337 36.98 7.19 -10.94
N PRO A 338 37.22 6.14 -11.75
CA PRO A 338 37.96 6.29 -12.99
C PRO A 338 37.13 7.02 -14.05
N ASP A 339 37.72 8.09 -14.61
CA ASP A 339 37.11 8.97 -15.61
C ASP A 339 36.70 8.23 -16.90
N ARG A 340 35.50 8.52 -17.40
CA ARG A 340 35.00 8.00 -18.68
C ARG A 340 35.20 9.04 -19.79
N ARG A 341 36.42 9.09 -20.37
CA ARG A 341 36.64 9.71 -21.67
C ARG A 341 37.51 8.86 -22.60
N LEU A 342 36.94 8.60 -23.79
CA LEU A 342 37.54 8.03 -25.00
C LEU A 342 38.25 6.67 -24.87
N MET A 343 37.61 5.64 -25.43
CA MET A 343 38.25 4.90 -26.53
C MET A 343 37.26 4.67 -27.67
N ARG A 344 37.55 5.30 -28.82
CA ARG A 344 37.04 4.85 -30.13
C ARG A 344 37.72 3.53 -30.49
N GLY A 345 37.08 2.75 -31.36
CA GLY A 345 37.44 1.36 -31.60
C GLY A 345 38.90 1.10 -32.00
N ARG A 346 39.41 -0.05 -31.57
CA ARG A 346 40.55 -0.74 -32.20
C ARG A 346 40.02 -1.92 -33.00
N ARG A 347 40.19 -1.85 -34.32
CA ARG A 347 40.35 -3.06 -35.13
C ARG A 347 41.70 -3.68 -34.74
N VAL A 348 41.77 -5.01 -34.65
CA VAL A 348 43.02 -5.73 -34.48
C VAL A 348 43.40 -6.36 -35.82
N ALA A 349 44.58 -5.97 -36.31
CA ALA A 349 45.37 -6.62 -37.36
C ALA A 349 46.82 -6.12 -37.12
N HIS A 350 47.89 -6.87 -37.36
CA HIS A 350 48.12 -8.05 -38.20
C HIS A 350 49.14 -9.02 -37.55
N VAL A 351 49.24 -10.22 -38.12
CA VAL A 351 50.53 -10.88 -38.36
C VAL A 351 50.60 -11.21 -39.84
N VAL A 352 51.47 -10.51 -40.61
CA VAL A 352 52.27 -10.95 -41.78
C VAL A 352 53.43 -9.92 -41.92
N ASP A 353 54.54 -10.34 -42.52
CA ASP A 353 55.89 -9.76 -42.50
C ASP A 353 56.16 -8.33 -43.05
N ARG A 354 57.36 -7.86 -42.69
CA ARG A 354 58.18 -6.76 -43.27
C ARG A 354 58.42 -6.96 -44.79
N PRO A 355 58.78 -5.91 -45.58
CA PRO A 355 59.70 -4.78 -45.30
C PRO A 355 59.08 -3.38 -45.64
N GLY A 356 59.74 -2.22 -45.58
CA GLY A 356 61.11 -1.77 -45.24
C GLY A 356 61.25 -0.25 -45.49
N ALA A 357 62.42 0.36 -45.24
CA ALA A 357 62.78 1.79 -45.49
C ALA A 357 61.97 2.87 -44.71
N ARG A 358 62.55 3.55 -43.71
CA ARG A 358 63.40 4.77 -43.76
C ARG A 358 62.64 6.11 -43.93
N ALA A 359 62.73 6.92 -42.87
CA ALA A 359 63.13 8.35 -42.86
C ALA A 359 62.17 9.41 -43.49
N ALA A 360 62.13 10.68 -43.05
CA ALA A 360 62.58 11.36 -41.83
C ALA A 360 61.93 12.77 -41.76
N HIS A 361 62.06 13.48 -40.63
CA HIS A 361 61.78 14.92 -40.44
C HIS A 361 60.31 15.38 -40.66
N GLY A 362 59.84 16.51 -40.10
CA GLY A 362 60.45 17.39 -39.09
C GLY A 362 59.67 18.69 -38.89
N ALA A 363 59.91 19.33 -37.73
CA ALA A 363 59.77 20.77 -37.44
C ALA A 363 58.44 21.54 -37.69
N GLY A 364 57.82 21.94 -36.59
CA GLY A 364 57.34 23.33 -36.39
C GLY A 364 55.98 23.75 -36.96
N ALA A 365 55.41 24.90 -36.58
CA ALA A 365 55.65 25.77 -35.43
C ALA A 365 54.51 26.82 -35.29
N ARG A 366 54.32 27.39 -34.08
CA ARG A 366 53.66 28.69 -33.79
C ARG A 366 52.12 28.74 -33.99
N GLN A 367 51.33 29.05 -32.95
CA GLN A 367 50.89 30.40 -32.47
C GLN A 367 49.98 31.14 -33.48
N CYS A 368 48.91 31.87 -33.12
CA CYS A 368 48.20 32.08 -31.84
C CYS A 368 46.89 32.87 -32.09
N ARG A 369 46.00 32.92 -31.08
CA ARG A 369 44.86 33.87 -30.86
C ARG A 369 43.55 33.66 -31.67
N ALA A 370 42.47 34.10 -31.02
CA ALA A 370 41.04 34.09 -31.39
C ALA A 370 40.53 35.57 -31.38
N PRO A 371 39.25 35.95 -31.15
CA PRO A 371 37.94 35.24 -31.15
C PRO A 371 36.83 36.03 -31.93
N ALA A 372 35.54 35.81 -31.58
CA ALA A 372 34.26 36.42 -32.05
C ALA A 372 33.48 35.58 -33.08
N GLY A 373 32.13 35.64 -33.19
CA GLY A 373 31.12 36.48 -32.52
C GLY A 373 29.72 35.82 -32.52
N ALA A 374 28.65 36.58 -32.20
CA ALA A 374 27.37 36.03 -31.74
C ALA A 374 26.16 36.12 -32.71
N ALA A 375 25.14 35.29 -32.42
CA ALA A 375 23.68 35.49 -32.60
C ALA A 375 23.04 35.68 -33.99
N GLY A 376 21.84 35.09 -34.17
CA GLY A 376 20.91 35.38 -35.27
C GLY A 376 19.65 34.47 -35.27
N ARG A 377 18.45 35.04 -35.41
CA ARG A 377 17.14 34.32 -35.37
C ARG A 377 16.53 34.18 -36.78
N GLY A 378 15.61 33.21 -36.98
CA GLY A 378 14.76 33.10 -38.17
C GLY A 378 13.45 32.34 -37.88
N LEU A 379 12.33 32.74 -38.50
CA LEU A 379 10.96 32.34 -38.12
C LEU A 379 10.09 31.92 -39.34
N ARG A 380 9.14 30.99 -39.08
CA ARG A 380 7.88 30.71 -39.82
C ARG A 380 7.94 30.20 -41.28
N ARG A 381 7.21 29.09 -41.55
CA ARG A 381 5.84 29.15 -42.11
C ARG A 381 5.12 27.79 -42.08
N VAL A 382 3.79 27.84 -42.06
CA VAL A 382 2.86 26.69 -42.13
C VAL A 382 2.03 26.81 -43.41
N ARG A 383 1.68 25.69 -44.05
CA ARG A 383 0.58 25.62 -45.04
C ARG A 383 -0.16 24.28 -44.93
N ARG A 384 -1.49 24.34 -45.05
CA ARG A 384 -2.43 23.21 -45.21
C ARG A 384 -3.01 23.21 -46.64
N LEU A 385 -3.58 22.08 -47.02
CA LEU A 385 -4.53 21.71 -48.10
C LEU A 385 -4.05 20.35 -48.64
N GLY A 386 -4.87 19.35 -48.99
CA GLY A 386 -6.31 19.26 -49.26
C GLY A 386 -6.46 18.23 -50.40
N PRO A 387 -7.24 17.13 -50.28
CA PRO A 387 -6.96 15.90 -51.05
C PRO A 387 -7.79 15.72 -52.34
N ALA A 388 -7.38 14.77 -53.18
CA ALA A 388 -8.18 14.23 -54.29
C ALA A 388 -8.00 12.70 -54.41
N LEU A 389 -9.07 12.02 -54.87
CA LEU A 389 -9.16 10.57 -55.09
C LEU A 389 -9.15 10.27 -56.60
N HIS A 390 -8.57 9.14 -57.02
CA HIS A 390 -9.13 8.25 -58.06
C HIS A 390 -8.34 6.92 -58.16
N ALA A 391 -8.93 5.93 -58.82
CA ALA A 391 -8.47 4.53 -58.95
C ALA A 391 -8.56 4.10 -60.44
N PRO A 392 -8.63 2.81 -60.84
CA PRO A 392 -7.80 1.62 -60.54
C PRO A 392 -7.34 0.85 -61.82
N GLY A 393 -6.60 -0.26 -61.66
CA GLY A 393 -6.56 -1.39 -62.62
C GLY A 393 -5.22 -2.17 -62.68
N HIS A 394 -5.09 -3.36 -63.29
CA HIS A 394 -6.01 -4.52 -63.46
C HIS A 394 -5.21 -5.73 -64.04
N ARG A 395 -5.67 -6.99 -63.86
CA ARG A 395 -5.22 -8.29 -64.49
C ARG A 395 -4.00 -8.97 -63.81
N GLY A 396 -3.85 -10.31 -63.76
CA GLY A 396 -4.70 -11.46 -64.15
C GLY A 396 -4.14 -12.79 -63.57
N ARG A 397 -4.96 -13.78 -63.15
CA ARG A 397 -5.26 -15.09 -63.80
C ARG A 397 -4.05 -15.86 -64.36
N THR A 398 -3.84 -17.17 -64.13
CA THR A 398 -4.71 -18.38 -64.06
C THR A 398 -4.23 -19.35 -62.94
N GLY A 399 -4.91 -20.38 -62.40
CA GLY A 399 -5.64 -21.56 -62.92
C GLY A 399 -4.83 -22.85 -62.62
N ALA A 400 -5.33 -24.03 -62.23
CA ALA A 400 -6.70 -24.52 -61.93
C ALA A 400 -6.68 -25.86 -61.11
N GLY A 401 -7.78 -26.16 -60.39
CA GLY A 401 -8.32 -27.52 -60.17
C GLY A 401 -7.86 -28.34 -58.94
N SER A 402 -8.69 -29.17 -58.29
CA SER A 402 -10.16 -29.33 -58.37
C SER A 402 -10.77 -30.22 -57.25
N ARG A 403 -11.89 -29.77 -56.62
CA ARG A 403 -13.09 -30.58 -56.23
C ARG A 403 -12.91 -31.68 -55.13
N ARG A 404 -13.92 -32.20 -54.39
CA ARG A 404 -15.40 -32.04 -54.17
C ARG A 404 -15.76 -32.80 -52.85
N GLU A 405 -16.92 -32.74 -52.17
CA GLU A 405 -18.01 -31.77 -51.83
C GLU A 405 -18.76 -32.35 -50.55
N PRO A 406 -19.86 -31.81 -49.97
CA PRO A 406 -20.17 -31.90 -48.52
C PRO A 406 -21.56 -32.50 -48.16
N LEU A 407 -22.23 -31.97 -47.10
CA LEU A 407 -23.59 -32.21 -46.53
C LEU A 407 -23.59 -33.05 -45.22
N GLN A 408 -24.47 -32.84 -44.23
CA GLN A 408 -25.84 -32.28 -44.25
C GLN A 408 -26.16 -31.27 -43.12
N ARG A 409 -27.20 -30.44 -43.34
CA ARG A 409 -28.00 -29.78 -42.28
C ARG A 409 -29.34 -30.52 -42.12
N ARG A 410 -29.96 -30.48 -40.93
CA ARG A 410 -31.40 -30.72 -40.77
C ARG A 410 -32.12 -29.51 -40.16
N HIS A 411 -33.36 -29.31 -40.58
CA HIS A 411 -34.25 -28.24 -40.12
C HIS A 411 -35.08 -28.68 -38.90
N LEU A 412 -35.54 -27.70 -38.10
CA LEU A 412 -36.88 -27.72 -37.52
C LEU A 412 -37.59 -26.38 -37.78
N ARG A 413 -38.93 -26.37 -37.81
CA ARG A 413 -39.77 -25.25 -38.30
C ARG A 413 -40.29 -24.32 -37.20
N MET A 414 -40.72 -23.12 -37.65
CA MET A 414 -41.38 -22.07 -36.86
C MET A 414 -42.81 -22.44 -36.40
N ARG A 415 -43.30 -21.70 -35.39
CA ARG A 415 -44.61 -21.03 -35.46
C ARG A 415 -44.47 -19.54 -35.12
N ARG A 416 -45.35 -18.72 -35.69
CA ARG A 416 -45.40 -17.24 -35.61
C ARG A 416 -46.76 -16.78 -35.07
N THR A 417 -46.73 -15.75 -34.23
CA THR A 417 -47.70 -14.64 -34.07
C THR A 417 -46.82 -13.47 -33.56
N GLY A 418 -46.74 -12.25 -34.13
CA GLY A 418 -47.77 -11.41 -34.76
C GLY A 418 -48.58 -10.75 -33.65
N ALA A 419 -48.55 -9.44 -33.35
CA ALA A 419 -47.96 -8.23 -33.97
C ALA A 419 -47.25 -7.38 -32.87
N GLY A 420 -46.62 -6.21 -33.05
CA GLY A 420 -46.47 -5.31 -34.20
C GLY A 420 -47.14 -3.94 -34.00
N ALA A 421 -46.45 -2.98 -33.35
CA ALA A 421 -46.73 -1.53 -33.40
C ALA A 421 -45.52 -0.71 -32.88
N GLY A 422 -45.37 0.52 -33.39
CA GLY A 422 -44.21 1.40 -33.19
C GLY A 422 -44.31 2.39 -32.00
N PRO A 423 -43.44 3.42 -31.96
CA PRO A 423 -43.06 4.11 -30.73
C PRO A 423 -43.94 5.31 -30.37
N ALA A 424 -44.07 5.55 -29.05
CA ALA A 424 -44.55 6.82 -28.50
C ALA A 424 -43.54 7.34 -27.47
N ALA A 425 -42.99 8.54 -27.72
CA ALA A 425 -42.33 9.31 -26.68
C ALA A 425 -43.39 9.90 -25.72
N LEU A 426 -43.06 10.09 -24.43
CA LEU A 426 -43.55 11.22 -23.60
C LEU A 426 -43.00 11.19 -22.15
N ARG A 427 -42.41 12.31 -21.75
CA ARG A 427 -42.38 12.97 -20.41
C ARG A 427 -41.84 12.24 -19.17
N LEU A 428 -40.78 12.84 -18.63
CA LEU A 428 -40.41 12.90 -17.21
C LEU A 428 -41.57 13.39 -16.32
N PRO A 429 -41.67 12.92 -15.07
CA PRO A 429 -42.34 13.64 -13.98
C PRO A 429 -41.32 14.21 -12.98
N THR A 430 -41.32 15.53 -12.79
CA THR A 430 -40.64 16.20 -11.68
C THR A 430 -41.51 16.18 -10.42
N ARG A 431 -41.01 15.58 -9.34
CA ARG A 431 -41.45 15.79 -7.95
C ARG A 431 -40.20 15.70 -7.06
N GLY A 432 -39.94 16.56 -6.08
CA GLY A 432 -40.81 17.61 -5.51
C GLY A 432 -40.94 17.51 -3.99
N CYS A 433 -39.91 17.03 -3.28
CA CYS A 433 -39.96 16.82 -1.84
C CYS A 433 -39.67 18.11 -1.06
N ARG A 434 -40.74 18.80 -0.62
CA ARG A 434 -40.65 19.79 0.47
C ARG A 434 -40.78 19.06 1.80
N TRP A 435 -39.78 19.16 2.66
CA TRP A 435 -39.92 18.78 4.08
C TRP A 435 -40.64 19.89 4.84
N ARG A 436 -41.70 19.54 5.59
CA ARG A 436 -42.33 20.41 6.58
C ARG A 436 -41.72 20.14 7.96
N ALA A 437 -41.54 21.19 8.75
CA ALA A 437 -41.10 21.08 10.13
C ALA A 437 -42.22 20.53 11.05
N PRO A 438 -41.88 19.80 12.13
CA PRO A 438 -42.80 19.54 13.24
C PRO A 438 -42.81 20.71 14.24
N GLY A 439 -44.00 21.14 14.63
CA GLY A 439 -44.21 22.01 15.80
C GLY A 439 -44.30 21.20 17.10
N PRO A 440 -44.24 21.87 18.28
CA PRO A 440 -44.09 21.19 19.57
C PRO A 440 -45.42 20.69 20.15
N ALA A 441 -45.35 19.66 21.00
CA ALA A 441 -46.40 19.28 21.93
C ALA A 441 -45.83 19.17 23.34
N GLN A 442 -46.54 19.72 24.33
CA GLN A 442 -46.07 19.89 25.71
C GLN A 442 -46.53 18.76 26.65
N LEU A 443 -45.98 18.82 27.86
CA LEU A 443 -46.18 17.96 29.03
C LEU A 443 -47.65 17.56 29.33
N ALA A 444 -47.79 16.39 29.97
CA ALA A 444 -48.75 16.19 31.06
C ALA A 444 -48.12 15.34 32.19
N LEU A 445 -48.44 15.67 33.44
CA LEU A 445 -48.00 15.02 34.68
C LEU A 445 -49.16 14.23 35.32
N ALA A 446 -48.87 13.08 35.95
CA ALA A 446 -49.52 12.50 37.15
C ALA A 446 -48.85 11.13 37.43
N SER A 447 -48.22 10.80 38.58
CA SER A 447 -48.60 10.83 40.02
C SER A 447 -49.61 9.74 40.44
N GLY A 448 -49.21 8.82 41.32
CA GLY A 448 -50.08 7.81 41.96
C GLY A 448 -49.29 6.73 42.72
N ASP A 449 -49.55 6.59 44.03
CA ASP A 449 -48.77 5.81 45.01
C ASP A 449 -49.24 4.37 45.29
N GLY A 450 -48.35 3.58 45.92
CA GLY A 450 -48.68 2.46 46.83
C GLY A 450 -48.81 1.06 46.21
N GLY A 451 -48.41 -0.05 46.86
CA GLY A 451 -47.66 -0.21 48.12
C GLY A 451 -47.88 -1.61 48.74
N LEU A 452 -46.85 -2.19 49.40
CA LEU A 452 -46.93 -3.35 50.33
C LEU A 452 -47.39 -4.72 49.72
N ALA A 453 -47.10 -5.92 50.27
CA ALA A 453 -46.10 -6.41 51.24
C ALA A 453 -46.02 -7.97 51.21
N HIS A 454 -44.99 -8.54 51.85
CA HIS A 454 -44.81 -9.95 52.29
C HIS A 454 -44.77 -11.08 51.21
N GLY A 455 -43.96 -12.14 51.34
CA GLY A 455 -42.87 -12.39 52.30
C GLY A 455 -42.31 -13.83 52.30
N VAL A 456 -41.38 -14.09 53.24
CA VAL A 456 -41.06 -15.39 53.87
C VAL A 456 -40.27 -16.46 53.07
N SER A 457 -38.99 -16.61 53.44
CA SER A 457 -38.12 -17.82 53.25
C SER A 457 -38.50 -18.93 54.26
N PRO A 458 -37.94 -20.19 54.25
CA PRO A 458 -36.55 -20.40 54.71
C PRO A 458 -35.76 -21.66 54.23
N GLY A 459 -34.44 -21.63 54.48
CA GLY A 459 -33.65 -22.77 54.98
C GLY A 459 -32.88 -23.62 53.97
N HIS A 460 -31.70 -24.19 54.23
CA HIS A 460 -30.79 -24.24 55.41
C HIS A 460 -29.32 -24.37 54.90
N ALA A 461 -28.33 -23.64 55.46
CA ALA A 461 -27.27 -24.12 56.38
C ALA A 461 -26.15 -25.03 55.75
N ALA A 462 -24.86 -25.00 56.14
CA ALA A 462 -24.17 -24.39 57.29
C ALA A 462 -22.64 -24.15 57.05
N ALA A 463 -22.03 -23.28 57.89
CA ALA A 463 -20.64 -23.23 58.46
C ALA A 463 -19.37 -23.53 57.60
N GLY A 464 -18.19 -22.91 57.83
CA GLY A 464 -17.74 -21.89 58.80
C GLY A 464 -16.36 -21.29 58.40
N ARG A 465 -16.06 -20.00 58.70
CA ARG A 465 -15.11 -19.47 59.74
C ARG A 465 -13.66 -20.00 59.67
N SER A 466 -12.57 -19.23 59.83
CA SER A 466 -12.30 -17.91 60.47
C SER A 466 -11.15 -17.14 59.75
N ARG A 467 -11.09 -15.81 59.58
CA ARG A 467 -11.07 -14.61 60.50
C ARG A 467 -9.78 -14.35 61.31
N ARG A 468 -9.10 -13.22 61.00
CA ARG A 468 -8.53 -12.11 61.84
C ARG A 468 -7.90 -11.09 60.83
N ARG A 469 -8.25 -9.78 60.71
CA ARG A 469 -8.21 -8.58 61.61
C ARG A 469 -6.78 -8.32 62.13
N LEU A 470 -6.17 -7.12 62.01
CA LEU A 470 -6.53 -5.72 62.39
C LEU A 470 -5.81 -4.72 61.40
N SER A 471 -6.30 -3.56 60.91
CA SER A 471 -6.81 -2.27 61.44
C SER A 471 -5.77 -1.20 61.89
N ALA A 472 -5.60 -0.10 61.12
CA ALA A 472 -5.41 1.32 61.52
C ALA A 472 -5.02 2.18 60.28
N THR A 473 -5.73 3.22 59.76
CA THR A 473 -6.08 4.62 60.18
C THR A 473 -5.00 5.71 59.96
N CYS A 474 -5.42 6.89 59.44
CA CYS A 474 -4.76 8.23 59.48
C CYS A 474 -3.52 8.53 58.58
N THR A 475 -3.27 9.72 57.99
CA THR A 475 -4.08 10.91 57.57
C THR A 475 -3.26 11.75 56.53
N THR A 476 -3.93 12.57 55.71
CA THR A 476 -3.47 13.84 55.03
C THR A 476 -1.98 14.14 54.76
N LEU A 477 -1.68 14.57 53.53
CA LEU A 477 -1.39 15.99 53.24
C LEU A 477 -1.40 16.31 51.73
N ALA A 478 -1.71 17.56 51.39
CA ALA A 478 -1.75 18.08 50.02
C ALA A 478 -0.54 18.99 49.74
N ARG A 479 -0.07 18.98 48.49
CA ARG A 479 0.44 20.14 47.75
C ARG A 479 0.54 19.84 46.26
#